data_AF-A0A936W6Y3-F1
#
_entry.id   AF-A0A936W6Y3-F1
#
_cell.length_a   1.000
_cell.length_b   1.000
_cell.length_c   1.000
_cell.angle_alpha   90.00
_cell.angle_beta   90.00
_cell.angle_gamma   90.00
#
_symmetry.space_group_name_H-M   'P 1'
#
loop_
_entity.id
_entity.type
_entity.pdbx_description
1 polymer ?
#
loop_
_entity_poly.entity_id
_entity_poly.type
_entity_poly.pdbx_seq_one_letter_code
_entity_poly.pdbx_strand_id
1 'polypeptide(L)'
;MRRWLKVSLLLLPIGLLLFILFIHPILAFTELSGGKVAVVEGWMPRPQLEAAAALIREGGYTRVHTTGTIRPFAYYLKPGEALDLVLRVPASGEVVLEAAGLPGALVKLLSGNDTLCTWALKERIDTYRFPLKVPRTQVRLLSLNPQAPNGEADNVFTLQFSIGGENVHLLQRETLFVRADGSLSKGWPTFAHMAAYQLHAAGIPEDRIQAVPSWGKPDSRSWANAAAFGLFAHAQGYKAVDVFTMGVHARRSRNLFRRGCGPEVNVGVVSIPDARCARADWWQHWRGWFYVLKEVAGSSEPYAVDLTH
;
A
#
# COMPACT_ATOMS: atom_id res chain seq x y z
N MET A 1 -52.68 10.85 3.78
CA MET A 1 -51.36 11.53 3.79
C MET A 1 -50.80 11.83 5.19
N ARG A 2 -51.50 12.54 6.09
CA ARG A 2 -50.96 12.97 7.41
C ARG A 2 -50.51 11.86 8.38
N ARG A 3 -51.11 10.67 8.36
CA ARG A 3 -50.78 9.56 9.28
C ARG A 3 -49.49 8.83 8.90
N TRP A 4 -49.26 8.65 7.60
CA TRP A 4 -48.04 8.07 7.04
C TRP A 4 -46.83 8.99 7.24
N LEU A 5 -47.00 10.32 7.06
CA LEU A 5 -45.93 11.28 7.38
C LEU A 5 -45.49 11.23 8.85
N LYS A 6 -46.44 11.07 9.79
CA LYS A 6 -46.12 10.98 11.23
C LYS A 6 -45.41 9.67 11.58
N VAL A 7 -45.83 8.55 10.99
CA VAL A 7 -45.17 7.25 11.15
C VAL A 7 -43.75 7.28 10.56
N SER A 8 -43.57 7.88 9.38
CA SER A 8 -42.25 8.07 8.76
C SER A 8 -41.32 8.97 9.59
N LEU A 9 -41.83 10.05 10.20
CA LEU A 9 -41.04 10.91 11.09
C LEU A 9 -40.54 10.20 12.36
N LEU A 10 -41.27 9.19 12.85
CA LEU A 10 -40.90 8.40 14.02
C LEU A 10 -39.95 7.23 13.66
N LEU A 11 -40.11 6.62 12.49
CA LEU A 11 -39.31 5.45 12.09
C LEU A 11 -37.90 5.82 11.59
N LEU A 12 -37.73 7.00 10.98
CA LEU A 12 -36.43 7.46 10.49
C LEU A 12 -35.35 7.59 11.59
N PRO A 13 -35.59 8.24 12.74
CA PRO A 13 -34.57 8.34 13.79
C PRO A 13 -34.27 6.98 14.43
N ILE A 14 -35.27 6.10 14.55
CA ILE A 14 -35.08 4.71 15.02
C ILE A 14 -34.20 3.94 14.04
N GLY A 15 -34.49 4.02 12.74
CA GLY A 15 -33.68 3.39 11.69
C GLY A 15 -32.24 3.90 11.67
N LEU A 16 -32.05 5.21 11.81
CA LEU A 16 -30.72 5.83 11.91
C LEU A 16 -29.97 5.35 13.15
N LEU A 17 -30.63 5.29 14.32
CA LEU A 17 -30.03 4.79 15.55
C LEU A 17 -29.62 3.33 15.42
N LEU A 18 -30.50 2.47 14.88
CA LEU A 18 -30.18 1.07 14.62
C LEU A 18 -29.02 0.93 13.63
N PHE A 19 -29.00 1.73 12.57
CA PHE A 19 -27.87 1.77 11.64
C PHE A 19 -26.57 2.11 12.38
N ILE A 20 -26.55 3.17 13.18
CA ILE A 20 -25.39 3.61 13.95
C ILE A 20 -24.86 2.50 14.88
N LEU A 21 -25.76 1.83 15.59
CA LEU A 21 -25.42 0.82 16.58
C LEU A 21 -24.93 -0.50 15.96
N PHE A 22 -25.51 -0.91 14.83
CA PHE A 22 -25.30 -2.26 14.29
C PHE A 22 -24.40 -2.31 13.07
N ILE A 23 -24.25 -1.23 12.28
CA ILE A 23 -23.50 -1.31 11.03
C ILE A 23 -22.00 -1.54 11.25
N HIS A 24 -21.42 -0.91 12.27
CA HIS A 24 -19.99 -1.02 12.55
C HIS A 24 -19.57 -2.47 12.86
N PRO A 25 -20.17 -3.20 13.82
CA PRO A 25 -19.79 -4.58 14.09
C PRO A 25 -20.10 -5.54 12.92
N ILE A 26 -21.04 -5.20 12.02
CA ILE A 26 -21.29 -5.97 10.79
C ILE A 26 -20.15 -5.79 9.78
N LEU A 27 -19.54 -4.61 9.73
CA LEU A 27 -18.46 -4.28 8.81
C LEU A 27 -17.08 -4.68 9.35
N ALA A 28 -16.83 -4.41 10.62
CA ALA A 28 -15.55 -4.52 11.32
C ALA A 28 -15.49 -5.77 12.23
N PHE A 29 -15.81 -6.93 11.68
CA PHE A 29 -15.78 -8.19 12.43
C PHE A 29 -14.44 -8.92 12.28
N THR A 30 -14.14 -9.79 13.25
CA THR A 30 -13.04 -10.74 13.19
C THR A 30 -13.62 -12.15 13.23
N GLU A 31 -13.23 -12.99 12.27
CA GLU A 31 -13.63 -14.39 12.16
C GLU A 31 -12.43 -15.17 11.61
N LEU A 32 -11.81 -16.00 12.45
CA LEU A 32 -10.60 -16.74 12.07
C LEU A 32 -10.95 -17.97 11.23
N SER A 33 -10.12 -18.26 10.23
CA SER A 33 -10.19 -19.46 9.39
C SER A 33 -9.72 -20.72 10.13
N GLY A 34 -9.03 -20.57 11.26
CA GLY A 34 -8.29 -21.64 11.94
C GLY A 34 -6.91 -21.91 11.30
N GLY A 35 -6.54 -21.17 10.25
CA GLY A 35 -5.24 -21.26 9.59
C GLY A 35 -4.10 -20.62 10.39
N LYS A 36 -2.88 -20.79 9.90
CA LYS A 36 -1.64 -20.20 10.47
C LYS A 36 -0.89 -19.33 9.46
N VAL A 37 -1.59 -18.89 8.43
CA VAL A 37 -1.08 -18.02 7.36
C VAL A 37 -1.79 -16.66 7.46
N ALA A 38 -1.04 -15.61 7.74
CA ALA A 38 -1.54 -14.24 7.80
C ALA A 38 -1.38 -13.56 6.44
N VAL A 39 -2.39 -12.84 5.99
CA VAL A 39 -2.39 -12.08 4.74
C VAL A 39 -2.66 -10.62 5.06
N VAL A 40 -1.61 -9.80 5.09
CA VAL A 40 -1.69 -8.41 5.54
C VAL A 40 -1.86 -7.48 4.36
N GLU A 41 -2.94 -6.71 4.34
CA GLU A 41 -3.13 -5.69 3.31
C GLU A 41 -2.13 -4.54 3.50
N GLY A 42 -1.32 -4.28 2.46
CA GLY A 42 -0.18 -3.38 2.58
C GLY A 42 -0.49 -1.89 2.44
N TRP A 43 -1.76 -1.53 2.24
CA TRP A 43 -2.20 -0.13 2.20
C TRP A 43 -2.34 0.47 3.61
N MET A 44 -2.38 -0.38 4.65
CA MET A 44 -2.58 0.05 6.03
C MET A 44 -1.47 0.99 6.50
N PRO A 45 -1.79 2.05 7.27
CA PRO A 45 -0.78 2.90 7.86
C PRO A 45 0.06 2.15 8.91
N ARG A 46 1.22 2.74 9.24
CA ARG A 46 2.20 2.14 10.16
C ARG A 46 1.61 1.67 11.50
N PRO A 47 0.78 2.44 12.24
CA PRO A 47 0.22 1.97 13.50
C PRO A 47 -0.63 0.70 13.35
N GLN A 48 -1.35 0.56 12.23
CA GLN A 48 -2.16 -0.62 11.97
C GLN A 48 -1.30 -1.82 11.54
N LEU A 49 -0.19 -1.60 10.84
CA LEU A 49 0.77 -2.67 10.56
C LEU A 49 1.52 -3.12 11.83
N GLU A 50 1.83 -2.21 12.75
CA GLU A 50 2.40 -2.54 14.06
C GLU A 50 1.40 -3.35 14.91
N ALA A 51 0.12 -2.95 14.91
CA ALA A 51 -0.95 -3.72 15.55
C ALA A 51 -1.15 -5.09 14.89
N ALA A 52 -1.07 -5.18 13.55
CA ALA A 52 -1.10 -6.44 12.82
C ALA A 52 0.06 -7.34 13.27
N ALA A 53 1.28 -6.82 13.35
CA ALA A 53 2.45 -7.56 13.79
C ALA A 53 2.28 -8.12 15.22
N ALA A 54 1.71 -7.33 16.14
CA ALA A 54 1.40 -7.80 17.49
C ALA A 54 0.42 -8.99 17.48
N LEU A 55 -0.72 -8.83 16.79
CA LEU A 55 -1.74 -9.88 16.66
C LEU A 55 -1.21 -11.14 15.93
N ILE A 56 -0.32 -10.97 14.96
CA ILE A 56 0.32 -12.08 14.23
C ILE A 56 1.21 -12.90 15.18
N ARG A 57 1.98 -12.23 16.05
CA ARG A 57 2.81 -12.92 17.05
C ARG A 57 1.95 -13.65 18.09
N GLU A 58 0.92 -12.98 18.60
CA GLU A 58 0.00 -13.55 19.61
C GLU A 58 -0.84 -14.70 19.05
N GLY A 59 -1.29 -14.61 17.79
CA GLY A 59 -2.11 -15.63 17.12
C GLY A 59 -1.33 -16.87 16.66
N GLY A 60 0.00 -16.88 16.80
CA GLY A 60 0.86 -18.01 16.44
C GLY A 60 0.95 -18.28 14.93
N TYR A 61 0.84 -17.24 14.10
CA TYR A 61 0.98 -17.38 12.65
C TYR A 61 2.43 -17.75 12.28
N THR A 62 2.58 -18.67 11.33
CA THR A 62 3.89 -19.22 10.92
C THR A 62 4.39 -18.65 9.60
N ARG A 63 3.47 -18.16 8.76
CA ARG A 63 3.76 -17.48 7.48
C ARG A 63 2.97 -16.18 7.42
N VAL A 64 3.63 -15.13 6.92
CA VAL A 64 3.05 -13.80 6.75
C VAL A 64 3.24 -13.38 5.31
N HIS A 65 2.15 -13.13 4.62
CA HIS A 65 2.14 -12.61 3.27
C HIS A 65 1.62 -11.20 3.27
N THR A 66 2.25 -10.30 2.53
CA THR A 66 1.73 -8.93 2.37
C THR A 66 1.22 -8.74 0.96
N THR A 67 0.10 -8.03 0.80
CA THR A 67 -0.50 -7.76 -0.51
C THR A 67 -0.53 -6.27 -0.81
N GLY A 68 -0.59 -5.89 -2.08
CA GLY A 68 -0.62 -4.49 -2.46
C GLY A 68 -0.14 -4.20 -3.87
N THR A 69 -0.79 -3.23 -4.50
CA THR A 69 -0.44 -2.75 -5.84
C THR A 69 0.81 -1.88 -5.82
N ILE A 70 1.25 -1.46 -6.99
CA ILE A 70 2.31 -0.46 -7.17
C ILE A 70 2.01 0.82 -6.40
N ARG A 71 3.05 1.41 -5.79
CA ARG A 71 2.97 2.68 -5.07
C ARG A 71 3.50 3.84 -5.92
N PRO A 72 3.14 5.09 -5.59
CA PRO A 72 3.94 6.24 -5.96
C PRO A 72 5.42 6.05 -5.59
N PHE A 73 6.31 6.69 -6.36
CA PHE A 73 7.75 6.70 -6.10
C PHE A 73 8.08 7.67 -4.96
N ALA A 74 7.62 7.33 -3.76
CA ALA A 74 7.76 8.17 -2.57
C ALA A 74 8.82 7.62 -1.62
N TYR A 75 9.91 8.36 -1.45
CA TYR A 75 11.09 7.94 -0.69
C TYR A 75 11.77 9.10 0.00
N TYR A 76 12.35 8.81 1.17
CA TYR A 76 13.31 9.68 1.82
C TYR A 76 14.72 9.13 1.57
N LEU A 77 15.67 10.02 1.26
CA LEU A 77 17.07 9.66 1.02
C LEU A 77 17.98 10.62 1.78
N LYS A 78 18.89 10.07 2.59
CA LYS A 78 19.99 10.82 3.21
C LYS A 78 21.04 11.21 2.16
N PRO A 79 21.93 12.18 2.45
CA PRO A 79 23.09 12.45 1.61
C PRO A 79 23.92 11.17 1.40
N GLY A 80 24.31 10.90 0.15
CA GLY A 80 25.09 9.71 -0.21
C GLY A 80 24.24 8.46 -0.46
N GLU A 81 22.96 8.45 -0.09
CA GLU A 81 22.05 7.36 -0.45
C GLU A 81 21.51 7.50 -1.87
N ALA A 82 21.20 6.37 -2.50
CA ALA A 82 20.59 6.34 -3.83
C ALA A 82 19.51 5.27 -3.95
N LEU A 83 18.63 5.47 -4.93
CA LEU A 83 17.76 4.43 -5.47
C LEU A 83 18.27 4.02 -6.84
N ASP A 84 18.66 2.75 -6.95
CA ASP A 84 19.08 2.13 -8.19
C ASP A 84 17.93 1.31 -8.78
N LEU A 85 17.59 1.61 -10.03
CA LEU A 85 16.39 1.13 -10.70
C LEU A 85 16.79 0.38 -11.95
N VAL A 86 16.69 -0.94 -11.89
CA VAL A 86 16.88 -1.79 -13.06
C VAL A 86 15.53 -1.96 -13.75
N LEU A 87 15.44 -1.58 -15.01
CA LEU A 87 14.21 -1.59 -15.79
C LEU A 87 14.00 -2.94 -16.49
N ARG A 88 12.75 -3.37 -16.64
CA ARG A 88 12.40 -4.62 -17.34
C ARG A 88 12.74 -4.54 -18.82
N VAL A 89 12.52 -3.36 -19.40
CA VAL A 89 12.82 -3.02 -20.79
C VAL A 89 13.52 -1.67 -20.82
N PRO A 90 14.39 -1.38 -21.82
CA PRO A 90 14.98 -0.06 -21.97
C PRO A 90 13.89 1.03 -22.05
N ALA A 91 14.03 2.09 -21.26
CA ALA A 91 13.08 3.21 -21.24
C ALA A 91 13.74 4.53 -21.67
N SER A 92 12.99 5.33 -22.42
CA SER A 92 13.35 6.67 -22.88
C SER A 92 12.11 7.58 -22.80
N GLY A 93 12.30 8.87 -23.01
CA GLY A 93 11.23 9.87 -22.99
C GLY A 93 11.47 10.94 -21.93
N GLU A 94 10.43 11.71 -21.61
CA GLU A 94 10.54 12.71 -20.57
C GLU A 94 10.67 12.04 -19.20
N VAL A 95 11.78 12.30 -18.52
CA VAL A 95 11.94 12.02 -17.09
C VAL A 95 11.25 13.14 -16.33
N VAL A 96 10.39 12.79 -15.39
CA VAL A 96 9.77 13.72 -14.44
C VAL A 96 10.03 13.24 -13.02
N LEU A 97 10.65 14.08 -12.21
CA LEU A 97 10.85 13.88 -10.78
C LEU A 97 10.10 14.99 -10.03
N GLU A 98 9.19 14.62 -9.14
CA GLU A 98 8.64 15.55 -8.16
C GLU A 98 9.32 15.31 -6.82
N ALA A 99 10.01 16.33 -6.31
CA ALA A 99 10.80 16.19 -5.10
C ALA A 99 10.96 17.52 -4.37
N ALA A 100 11.31 17.42 -3.09
CA ALA A 100 11.78 18.52 -2.25
C ALA A 100 13.08 18.08 -1.57
N GLY A 101 13.89 19.03 -1.12
CA GLY A 101 15.07 18.73 -0.33
C GLY A 101 15.38 19.79 0.70
N LEU A 102 16.24 19.45 1.65
CA LEU A 102 16.79 20.40 2.62
C LEU A 102 17.65 21.47 1.91
N PRO A 103 18.01 22.58 2.58
CA PRO A 103 18.96 23.54 2.05
C PRO A 103 20.23 22.87 1.50
N GLY A 104 20.57 23.20 0.24
CA GLY A 104 21.73 22.64 -0.45
C GLY A 104 21.54 21.23 -1.03
N ALA A 105 20.36 20.62 -0.89
CA ALA A 105 20.08 19.30 -1.43
C ALA A 105 20.15 19.28 -2.97
N LEU A 106 20.84 18.28 -3.50
CA LEU A 106 20.94 18.00 -4.93
C LEU A 106 20.52 16.56 -5.19
N VAL A 107 19.98 16.32 -6.38
CA VAL A 107 19.76 14.98 -6.91
C VAL A 107 20.50 14.82 -8.22
N LYS A 108 21.29 13.74 -8.35
CA LYS A 108 21.85 13.31 -9.63
C LYS A 108 21.06 12.15 -10.19
N LEU A 109 20.69 12.26 -11.46
CA LEU A 109 20.21 11.14 -12.25
C LEU A 109 21.38 10.56 -13.03
N LEU A 110 21.68 9.29 -12.82
CA LEU A 110 22.81 8.58 -13.41
C LEU A 110 22.32 7.39 -14.23
N SER A 111 23.11 6.95 -15.20
CA SER A 111 22.92 5.66 -15.89
C SER A 111 24.28 5.10 -16.31
N GLY A 112 24.67 3.96 -15.73
CA GLY A 112 26.05 3.48 -15.82
C GLY A 112 27.02 4.53 -15.24
N ASN A 113 28.01 4.93 -16.04
CA ASN A 113 28.97 5.99 -15.68
C ASN A 113 28.52 7.40 -16.11
N ASP A 114 27.39 7.51 -16.81
CA ASP A 114 26.89 8.78 -17.31
C ASP A 114 26.15 9.53 -16.20
N THR A 115 26.52 10.80 -15.96
CA THR A 115 25.63 11.74 -15.29
C THR A 115 24.67 12.31 -16.31
N LEU A 116 23.39 11.91 -16.23
CA LEU A 116 22.35 12.37 -17.15
C LEU A 116 21.96 13.82 -16.85
N CYS A 117 21.68 14.11 -15.57
CA CYS A 117 21.42 15.46 -15.09
C CYS A 117 21.68 15.60 -13.60
N THR A 118 21.80 16.84 -13.15
CA THR A 118 21.85 17.22 -11.73
C THR A 118 20.82 18.31 -11.49
N TRP A 119 19.96 18.12 -10.49
CA TRP A 119 18.99 19.12 -10.07
C TRP A 119 19.31 19.61 -8.66
N ALA A 120 19.29 20.93 -8.49
CA ALA A 120 19.23 21.54 -7.16
C ALA A 120 17.78 21.59 -6.69
N LEU A 121 17.51 20.98 -5.55
CA LEU A 121 16.15 20.87 -5.04
C LEU A 121 15.72 22.14 -4.32
N LYS A 122 14.42 22.46 -4.39
CA LYS A 122 13.80 23.49 -3.57
C LYS A 122 13.37 22.88 -2.23
N GLU A 123 13.25 23.72 -1.21
CA GLU A 123 12.71 23.38 0.12
C GLU A 123 11.18 23.18 0.15
N ARG A 124 10.59 22.98 -1.03
CA ARG A 124 9.18 22.63 -1.24
C ARG A 124 9.10 21.74 -2.47
N ILE A 125 8.03 20.95 -2.57
CA ILE A 125 7.81 20.08 -3.72
C ILE A 125 7.81 20.92 -5.00
N ASP A 126 8.67 20.53 -5.94
CA ASP A 126 8.72 21.08 -7.28
C ASP A 126 8.95 19.96 -8.30
N THR A 127 8.71 20.28 -9.58
CA THR A 127 8.84 19.35 -10.69
C THR A 127 10.13 19.59 -11.45
N TYR A 128 10.92 18.53 -11.60
CA TYR A 128 12.19 18.50 -12.32
C TYR A 128 12.05 17.61 -13.55
N ARG A 129 12.52 18.10 -14.69
CA ARG A 129 12.34 17.45 -16.00
C ARG A 129 13.67 17.23 -16.70
N PHE A 130 13.81 16.11 -17.40
CA PHE A 130 14.97 15.83 -18.24
C PHE A 130 14.57 14.97 -19.47
N PRO A 131 14.95 15.37 -20.70
CA PRO A 131 14.67 14.56 -21.89
C PRO A 131 15.66 13.41 -22.03
N LEU A 132 15.25 12.18 -21.66
CA LEU A 132 16.05 10.97 -21.82
C LEU A 132 15.94 10.44 -23.26
N LYS A 133 16.84 10.90 -24.14
CA LYS A 133 16.83 10.57 -25.58
C LYS A 133 17.24 9.12 -25.86
N VAL A 134 18.26 8.63 -25.17
CA VAL A 134 18.79 7.27 -25.36
C VAL A 134 18.12 6.34 -24.36
N PRO A 135 17.47 5.25 -24.80
CA PRO A 135 16.87 4.27 -23.91
C PRO A 135 17.87 3.70 -22.91
N ARG A 136 17.51 3.64 -21.63
CA ARG A 136 18.36 3.09 -20.56
C ARG A 136 17.70 1.87 -19.93
N THR A 137 18.49 0.86 -19.61
CA THR A 137 18.06 -0.33 -18.85
C THR A 137 18.20 -0.13 -17.34
N GLN A 138 18.90 0.91 -16.91
CA GLN A 138 19.14 1.22 -15.52
C GLN A 138 19.24 2.73 -15.33
N VAL A 139 18.62 3.24 -14.27
CA VAL A 139 18.78 4.62 -13.82
C VAL A 139 19.01 4.65 -12.31
N ARG A 140 19.85 5.57 -11.84
CA ARG A 140 20.10 5.76 -10.41
C ARG A 140 19.78 7.19 -10.01
N LEU A 141 18.99 7.33 -8.95
CA LEU A 141 18.67 8.61 -8.32
C LEU A 141 19.52 8.75 -7.06
N LEU A 142 20.58 9.57 -7.12
CA LEU A 142 21.53 9.78 -6.02
C LEU A 142 21.24 11.09 -5.30
N SER A 143 21.02 11.02 -3.98
CA SER A 143 20.87 12.18 -3.09
C SER A 143 22.24 12.69 -2.66
N LEU A 144 22.46 14.00 -2.75
CA LEU A 144 23.69 14.66 -2.31
C LEU A 144 23.36 15.93 -1.54
N ASN A 145 24.24 16.32 -0.63
CA ASN A 145 24.20 17.64 -0.01
C ASN A 145 25.63 18.14 0.21
N PRO A 146 26.17 19.01 -0.65
CA PRO A 146 27.54 19.51 -0.50
C PRO A 146 27.78 20.28 0.82
N GLN A 147 26.72 20.84 1.42
CA GLN A 147 26.81 21.59 2.68
C GLN A 147 26.78 20.66 3.90
N ALA A 148 26.20 19.46 3.77
CA ALA A 148 26.12 18.44 4.80
C ALA A 148 26.32 17.03 4.19
N PRO A 149 27.52 16.71 3.68
CA PRO A 149 27.74 15.50 2.88
C PRO A 149 27.55 14.19 3.65
N ASN A 150 27.71 14.25 4.98
CA ASN A 150 27.49 13.12 5.90
C ASN A 150 26.33 13.42 6.87
N GLY A 151 25.35 14.22 6.44
CA GLY A 151 24.19 14.56 7.26
C GLY A 151 23.32 13.33 7.55
N GLU A 152 22.81 13.21 8.77
CA GLU A 152 21.95 12.09 9.17
C GLU A 152 20.45 12.35 8.91
N ALA A 153 20.09 13.56 8.52
CA ALA A 153 18.72 13.94 8.20
C ALA A 153 18.31 13.44 6.81
N ASP A 154 17.02 13.16 6.64
CA ASP A 154 16.43 12.88 5.33
C ASP A 154 16.58 14.11 4.42
N ASN A 155 17.53 14.04 3.49
CA ASN A 155 17.97 15.17 2.69
C ASN A 155 17.04 15.45 1.50
N VAL A 156 16.52 14.39 0.88
CA VAL A 156 15.62 14.46 -0.26
C VAL A 156 14.36 13.67 0.07
N PHE A 157 13.21 14.25 -0.24
CA PHE A 157 11.94 13.55 -0.32
C PHE A 157 11.46 13.54 -1.77
N THR A 158 11.28 12.35 -2.33
CA THR A 158 10.62 12.17 -3.64
C THR A 158 9.13 11.94 -3.43
N LEU A 159 8.31 12.49 -4.31
CA LEU A 159 6.87 12.24 -4.37
C LEU A 159 6.51 11.37 -5.58
N GLN A 160 7.18 11.60 -6.69
CA GLN A 160 6.97 10.90 -7.95
C GLN A 160 8.26 10.84 -8.77
N PHE A 161 8.44 9.74 -9.51
CA PHE A 161 9.45 9.59 -10.55
C PHE A 161 8.84 8.79 -11.69
N SER A 162 8.80 9.40 -12.88
CA SER A 162 8.34 8.75 -14.11
C SER A 162 9.32 8.93 -15.26
N ILE A 163 9.24 8.00 -16.22
CA ILE A 163 9.96 8.05 -17.50
C ILE A 163 8.92 7.80 -18.60
N GLY A 164 8.82 8.71 -19.57
CA GLY A 164 7.85 8.60 -20.66
C GLY A 164 6.40 8.63 -20.16
N GLY A 165 6.13 9.32 -19.04
CA GLY A 165 4.81 9.39 -18.41
C GLY A 165 4.47 8.18 -17.51
N GLU A 166 5.29 7.13 -17.48
CA GLU A 166 5.04 5.95 -16.66
C GLU A 166 5.78 6.02 -15.32
N ASN A 167 5.08 5.75 -14.21
CA ASN A 167 5.70 5.61 -12.89
C ASN A 167 6.78 4.52 -12.97
N VAL A 168 8.01 4.85 -12.58
CA VAL A 168 9.18 3.97 -12.65
C VAL A 168 8.98 2.64 -11.92
N HIS A 169 8.14 2.57 -10.89
CA HIS A 169 7.81 1.31 -10.23
C HIS A 169 7.02 0.32 -11.13
N LEU A 170 6.34 0.79 -12.18
CA LEU A 170 5.74 -0.05 -13.23
C LEU A 170 6.79 -0.59 -14.20
N LEU A 171 7.83 0.20 -14.45
CA LEU A 171 8.87 -0.11 -15.44
C LEU A 171 9.98 -1.01 -14.85
N GLN A 172 10.16 -0.96 -13.53
CA GLN A 172 11.27 -1.65 -12.87
C GLN A 172 11.12 -3.17 -12.83
N ARG A 173 12.24 -3.84 -13.05
CA ARG A 173 12.49 -5.24 -12.71
C ARG A 173 12.93 -5.33 -11.25
N GLU A 174 13.82 -4.42 -10.84
CA GLU A 174 14.36 -4.36 -9.50
C GLU A 174 14.60 -2.91 -9.07
N THR A 175 14.37 -2.66 -7.79
CA THR A 175 14.66 -1.39 -7.11
C THR A 175 15.55 -1.70 -5.92
N LEU A 176 16.71 -1.07 -5.84
CA LEU A 176 17.66 -1.24 -4.75
C LEU A 176 17.92 0.10 -4.08
N PHE A 177 17.87 0.12 -2.76
CA PHE A 177 18.49 1.17 -1.98
C PHE A 177 19.99 0.91 -1.90
N VAL A 178 20.76 1.92 -2.29
CA VAL A 178 22.19 2.00 -2.03
C VAL A 178 22.37 2.94 -0.84
N ARG A 179 22.88 2.40 0.27
CA ARG A 179 23.17 3.17 1.48
C ARG A 179 24.45 3.99 1.31
N ALA A 180 24.65 4.99 2.17
CA ALA A 180 25.83 5.83 2.13
C ALA A 180 27.14 5.05 2.34
N ASP A 181 27.09 3.92 3.05
CA ASP A 181 28.21 2.97 3.25
C ASP A 181 28.41 1.99 2.07
N GLY A 182 27.59 2.09 1.03
CA GLY A 182 27.60 1.21 -0.15
C GLY A 182 26.82 -0.09 0.02
N SER A 183 26.24 -0.36 1.21
CA SER A 183 25.40 -1.54 1.42
C SER A 183 24.10 -1.45 0.59
N LEU A 184 23.62 -2.61 0.15
CA LEU A 184 22.43 -2.73 -0.70
C LEU A 184 21.27 -3.31 0.10
N SER A 185 20.09 -2.73 -0.08
CA SER A 185 18.84 -3.30 0.44
C SER A 185 17.73 -3.20 -0.60
N LYS A 186 16.75 -4.11 -0.54
CA LYS A 186 15.65 -4.09 -1.50
C LYS A 186 14.80 -2.85 -1.30
N GLY A 187 14.53 -2.14 -2.39
CA GLY A 187 13.53 -1.08 -2.43
C GLY A 187 12.11 -1.63 -2.34
N TRP A 188 11.14 -0.73 -2.29
CA TRP A 188 9.76 -1.11 -2.06
C TRP A 188 8.85 -0.53 -3.15
N PRO A 189 8.74 -1.19 -4.32
CA PRO A 189 7.97 -0.66 -5.44
C PRO A 189 6.44 -0.77 -5.28
N THR A 190 5.96 -1.59 -4.34
CA THR A 190 4.54 -1.87 -4.12
C THR A 190 4.15 -1.75 -2.65
N PHE A 191 2.85 -1.63 -2.37
CA PHE A 191 2.31 -1.62 -1.00
C PHE A 191 2.62 -2.93 -0.28
N ALA A 192 2.66 -4.06 -1.00
CA ALA A 192 3.12 -5.33 -0.44
C ALA A 192 4.56 -5.23 0.09
N HIS A 193 5.50 -4.71 -0.71
CA HIS A 193 6.89 -4.56 -0.27
C HIS A 193 7.03 -3.57 0.91
N MET A 194 6.25 -2.48 0.92
CA MET A 194 6.27 -1.54 2.05
C MET A 194 5.87 -2.23 3.34
N ALA A 195 4.75 -2.96 3.28
CA ALA A 195 4.18 -3.59 4.44
C ALA A 195 5.09 -4.73 4.94
N ALA A 196 5.73 -5.47 4.04
CA ALA A 196 6.71 -6.48 4.41
C ALA A 196 7.86 -5.86 5.20
N TYR A 197 8.42 -4.75 4.70
CA TYR A 197 9.46 -3.99 5.41
C TYR A 197 8.97 -3.46 6.77
N GLN A 198 7.76 -2.90 6.84
CA GLN A 198 7.21 -2.35 8.09
C GLN A 198 6.87 -3.43 9.12
N LEU A 199 6.37 -4.59 8.70
CA LEU A 199 6.13 -5.74 9.58
C LEU A 199 7.45 -6.30 10.10
N HIS A 200 8.48 -6.36 9.27
CA HIS A 200 9.82 -6.73 9.72
C HIS A 200 10.36 -5.77 10.77
N ALA A 201 10.28 -4.46 10.49
CA ALA A 201 10.65 -3.41 11.44
C ALA A 201 9.83 -3.46 12.74
N ALA A 202 8.58 -3.96 12.68
CA ALA A 202 7.72 -4.19 13.84
C ALA A 202 7.99 -5.52 14.57
N GLY A 203 9.05 -6.25 14.20
CA GLY A 203 9.53 -7.44 14.90
C GLY A 203 9.02 -8.79 14.36
N ILE A 204 8.46 -8.84 13.15
CA ILE A 204 8.22 -10.12 12.48
C ILE A 204 9.53 -10.60 11.83
N PRO A 205 9.96 -11.86 12.05
CA PRO A 205 11.15 -12.42 11.41
C PRO A 205 11.07 -12.35 9.88
N GLU A 206 12.15 -11.91 9.21
CA GLU A 206 12.18 -11.71 7.75
C GLU A 206 11.89 -13.02 6.99
N ASP A 207 12.39 -14.15 7.48
CA ASP A 207 12.18 -15.50 6.92
C ASP A 207 10.72 -15.98 6.98
N ARG A 208 9.86 -15.29 7.73
CA ARG A 208 8.41 -15.54 7.78
C ARG A 208 7.60 -14.64 6.85
N ILE A 209 8.20 -13.59 6.29
CA ILE A 209 7.51 -12.58 5.51
C ILE A 209 7.77 -12.78 4.02
N GLN A 210 6.71 -12.78 3.22
CA GLN A 210 6.83 -12.74 1.77
C GLN A 210 5.87 -11.70 1.18
N ALA A 211 6.40 -10.80 0.35
CA ALA A 211 5.57 -9.87 -0.40
C ALA A 211 4.93 -10.58 -1.59
N VAL A 212 3.61 -10.45 -1.72
CA VAL A 212 2.79 -10.95 -2.83
C VAL A 212 2.14 -9.75 -3.53
N PRO A 213 2.91 -9.00 -4.33
CA PRO A 213 2.41 -7.82 -5.02
C PRO A 213 1.47 -8.15 -6.18
N SER A 214 0.53 -7.25 -6.46
CA SER A 214 -0.16 -7.20 -7.75
C SER A 214 0.49 -6.14 -8.64
N TRP A 215 0.99 -6.55 -9.81
CA TRP A 215 1.64 -5.66 -10.78
C TRP A 215 0.65 -5.13 -11.80
N GLY A 216 0.98 -4.00 -12.43
CA GLY A 216 0.16 -3.35 -13.47
C GLY A 216 -0.71 -2.20 -12.95
N LYS A 217 -1.69 -1.80 -13.76
CA LYS A 217 -2.65 -0.71 -13.48
C LYS A 217 -4.08 -1.25 -13.43
N PRO A 218 -4.46 -1.97 -12.37
CA PRO A 218 -5.79 -2.57 -12.30
C PRO A 218 -6.86 -1.52 -12.07
N ASP A 219 -8.04 -1.72 -12.68
CA ASP A 219 -9.22 -0.87 -12.43
C ASP A 219 -9.69 -0.98 -10.97
N SER A 220 -9.59 -2.17 -10.39
CA SER A 220 -9.80 -2.41 -8.95
C SER A 220 -8.54 -2.95 -8.29
N ARG A 221 -7.90 -2.09 -7.49
CA ARG A 221 -6.71 -2.45 -6.70
C ARG A 221 -7.02 -3.55 -5.66
N SER A 222 -8.18 -3.49 -5.03
CA SER A 222 -8.58 -4.48 -4.02
C SER A 222 -8.84 -5.85 -4.65
N TRP A 223 -9.51 -5.91 -5.81
CA TRP A 223 -9.69 -7.18 -6.53
C TRP A 223 -8.36 -7.73 -7.04
N ALA A 224 -7.50 -6.89 -7.63
CA ALA A 224 -6.20 -7.32 -8.13
C ALA A 224 -5.31 -7.93 -7.03
N ASN A 225 -5.31 -7.35 -5.83
CA ASN A 225 -4.61 -7.93 -4.67
C ASN A 225 -5.19 -9.29 -4.26
N ALA A 226 -6.51 -9.39 -4.16
CA ALA A 226 -7.18 -10.63 -3.77
C ALA A 226 -6.98 -11.75 -4.80
N ALA A 227 -7.09 -11.45 -6.10
CA ALA A 227 -6.89 -12.40 -7.19
C ALA A 227 -5.43 -12.86 -7.29
N ALA A 228 -4.47 -11.92 -7.22
CA ALA A 228 -3.04 -12.26 -7.23
C ALA A 228 -2.66 -13.13 -6.03
N PHE A 229 -3.19 -12.81 -4.84
CA PHE A 229 -2.98 -13.65 -3.66
C PHE A 229 -3.66 -15.00 -3.80
N GLY A 230 -4.85 -15.09 -4.39
CA GLY A 230 -5.53 -16.35 -4.66
C GLY A 230 -4.67 -17.30 -5.48
N LEU A 231 -4.19 -16.86 -6.64
CA LEU A 231 -3.26 -17.62 -7.48
C LEU A 231 -2.04 -18.10 -6.70
N PHE A 232 -1.47 -17.23 -5.87
CA PHE A 232 -0.35 -17.57 -4.99
C PHE A 232 -0.74 -18.61 -3.93
N ALA A 233 -1.90 -18.48 -3.29
CA ALA A 233 -2.39 -19.39 -2.27
C ALA A 233 -2.61 -20.81 -2.84
N HIS A 234 -3.16 -20.93 -4.06
CA HIS A 234 -3.27 -22.23 -4.74
C HIS A 234 -1.90 -22.81 -5.04
N ALA A 235 -0.95 -22.01 -5.54
CA ALA A 235 0.41 -22.44 -5.82
C ALA A 235 1.15 -22.92 -4.56
N GLN A 236 0.87 -22.31 -3.40
CA GLN A 236 1.41 -22.74 -2.10
C GLN A 236 0.61 -23.90 -1.46
N GLY A 237 -0.53 -24.30 -2.03
CA GLY A 237 -1.39 -25.33 -1.48
C GLY A 237 -2.09 -24.94 -0.16
N TYR A 238 -2.24 -23.65 0.13
CA TYR A 238 -2.90 -23.20 1.36
C TYR A 238 -4.37 -23.60 1.39
N LYS A 239 -4.86 -24.00 2.58
CA LYS A 239 -6.25 -24.39 2.83
C LYS A 239 -6.99 -23.45 3.77
N ALA A 240 -6.26 -22.66 4.56
CA ALA A 240 -6.83 -21.69 5.47
C ALA A 240 -5.87 -20.49 5.63
N VAL A 241 -6.40 -19.28 5.50
CA VAL A 241 -5.66 -18.02 5.62
C VAL A 241 -6.52 -16.98 6.33
N ASP A 242 -5.88 -16.06 7.05
CA ASP A 242 -6.57 -14.93 7.70
C ASP A 242 -6.10 -13.60 7.14
N VAL A 243 -7.04 -12.82 6.61
CA VAL A 243 -6.75 -11.49 6.04
C VAL A 243 -6.75 -10.43 7.15
N PHE A 244 -5.65 -9.71 7.29
CA PHE A 244 -5.50 -8.61 8.23
C PHE A 244 -5.77 -7.29 7.49
N THR A 245 -6.79 -6.58 7.93
CA THR A 245 -7.21 -5.29 7.36
C THR A 245 -7.79 -4.38 8.44
N MET A 246 -8.06 -3.14 8.09
CA MET A 246 -8.54 -2.11 9.02
C MET A 246 -10.05 -2.10 9.17
N GLY A 247 -10.53 -2.22 10.41
CA GLY A 247 -11.86 -1.84 10.85
C GLY A 247 -12.97 -2.23 9.88
N VAL A 248 -13.74 -1.22 9.45
CA VAL A 248 -14.93 -1.41 8.60
C VAL A 248 -14.63 -1.99 7.21
N HIS A 249 -13.36 -2.12 6.81
CA HIS A 249 -12.96 -2.76 5.56
C HIS A 249 -12.92 -4.30 5.66
N ALA A 250 -13.08 -4.88 6.85
CA ALA A 250 -12.95 -6.32 7.09
C ALA A 250 -13.91 -7.16 6.23
N ARG A 251 -15.21 -6.82 6.22
CA ARG A 251 -16.21 -7.56 5.44
C ARG A 251 -15.87 -7.62 3.95
N ARG A 252 -15.58 -6.47 3.33
CA ARG A 252 -15.27 -6.39 1.89
C ARG A 252 -13.98 -7.12 1.56
N SER A 253 -12.94 -6.93 2.37
CA SER A 253 -11.65 -7.60 2.18
C SER A 253 -11.80 -9.12 2.26
N ARG A 254 -12.51 -9.63 3.28
CA ARG A 254 -12.78 -11.06 3.39
C ARG A 254 -13.51 -11.59 2.15
N ASN A 255 -14.55 -10.91 1.69
CA ASN A 255 -15.32 -11.35 0.51
C ASN A 255 -14.48 -11.39 -0.77
N LEU A 256 -13.65 -10.37 -1.00
CA LEU A 256 -12.75 -10.33 -2.16
C LEU A 256 -11.72 -11.45 -2.11
N PHE A 257 -11.08 -11.67 -0.95
CA PHE A 257 -10.09 -12.74 -0.80
C PHE A 257 -10.73 -14.14 -0.86
N ARG A 258 -11.94 -14.35 -0.31
CA ARG A 258 -12.70 -15.59 -0.51
C ARG A 258 -12.94 -15.88 -1.99
N ARG A 259 -13.29 -14.85 -2.76
CA ARG A 259 -13.51 -15.01 -4.20
C ARG A 259 -12.20 -15.24 -4.96
N GLY A 260 -11.15 -14.48 -4.63
CA GLY A 260 -9.84 -14.62 -5.25
C GLY A 260 -9.20 -15.99 -4.99
N CYS A 261 -9.33 -16.52 -3.77
CA CYS A 261 -8.78 -17.82 -3.36
C CYS A 261 -9.69 -19.02 -3.67
N GLY A 262 -10.90 -18.81 -4.19
CA GLY A 262 -11.83 -19.90 -4.46
C GLY A 262 -12.40 -20.60 -3.21
N PRO A 263 -13.36 -21.53 -3.40
CA PRO A 263 -14.04 -22.24 -2.31
C PRO A 263 -13.16 -23.22 -1.51
N GLU A 264 -12.01 -23.63 -2.04
CA GLU A 264 -11.10 -24.59 -1.42
C GLU A 264 -10.18 -23.99 -0.35
N VAL A 265 -10.13 -22.66 -0.26
CA VAL A 265 -9.37 -21.94 0.78
C VAL A 265 -10.36 -21.30 1.75
N ASN A 266 -10.32 -21.72 3.01
CA ASN A 266 -11.05 -21.05 4.06
C ASN A 266 -10.40 -19.70 4.38
N VAL A 267 -11.09 -18.60 4.08
CA VAL A 267 -10.58 -17.25 4.32
C VAL A 267 -11.29 -16.62 5.51
N GLY A 268 -10.53 -16.40 6.57
CA GLY A 268 -10.92 -15.60 7.73
C GLY A 268 -10.48 -14.16 7.58
N VAL A 269 -10.82 -13.34 8.56
CA VAL A 269 -10.45 -11.93 8.62
C VAL A 269 -10.17 -11.49 10.05
N VAL A 270 -9.14 -10.66 10.21
CA VAL A 270 -8.81 -9.98 11.45
C VAL A 270 -8.99 -8.47 11.21
N SER A 271 -10.00 -7.91 11.86
CA SER A 271 -10.29 -6.47 11.83
C SER A 271 -9.41 -5.73 12.83
N ILE A 272 -8.37 -5.07 12.34
CA ILE A 272 -7.48 -4.21 13.13
C ILE A 272 -8.20 -2.89 13.45
N PRO A 273 -8.22 -2.42 14.70
CA PRO A 273 -8.88 -1.17 15.05
C PRO A 273 -8.41 0.04 14.23
N ASP A 274 -9.37 0.83 13.73
CA ASP A 274 -9.11 2.15 13.11
C ASP A 274 -9.60 3.26 14.04
N ALA A 275 -8.66 4.03 14.60
CA ALA A 275 -8.99 5.16 15.47
C ALA A 275 -9.85 6.23 14.77
N ARG A 276 -9.84 6.29 13.43
CA ARG A 276 -10.66 7.24 12.65
C ARG A 276 -12.10 6.75 12.41
N CYS A 277 -12.37 5.49 12.72
CA CYS A 277 -13.66 4.84 12.56
C CYS A 277 -13.86 3.82 13.70
N ALA A 278 -13.66 4.26 14.94
CA ALA A 278 -13.79 3.38 16.09
C ALA A 278 -15.27 3.10 16.39
N ARG A 279 -15.54 1.91 16.92
CA ARG A 279 -16.91 1.44 17.17
C ARG A 279 -17.70 2.40 18.06
N ALA A 280 -17.03 3.05 19.02
CA ALA A 280 -17.68 3.86 20.06
C ALA A 280 -18.13 5.23 19.58
N ASP A 281 -17.59 5.76 18.47
CA ASP A 281 -17.73 7.17 18.14
C ASP A 281 -17.63 7.50 16.63
N TRP A 282 -17.56 6.51 15.73
CA TRP A 282 -17.41 6.76 14.29
C TRP A 282 -18.49 7.71 13.73
N TRP A 283 -19.72 7.67 14.26
CA TRP A 283 -20.84 8.51 13.81
C TRP A 283 -20.71 9.98 14.21
N GLN A 284 -19.76 10.32 15.09
CA GLN A 284 -19.53 11.69 15.55
C GLN A 284 -18.72 12.52 14.55
N HIS A 285 -18.07 11.87 13.57
CA HIS A 285 -17.18 12.53 12.62
C HIS A 285 -17.54 12.18 11.18
N TRP A 286 -17.44 13.17 10.28
CA TRP A 286 -17.78 12.99 8.86
C TRP A 286 -16.96 11.87 8.19
N ARG A 287 -15.71 11.68 8.60
CA ARG A 287 -14.84 10.62 8.08
C ARG A 287 -15.37 9.22 8.42
N GLY A 288 -15.90 9.03 9.62
CA GLY A 288 -16.50 7.76 10.01
C GLY A 288 -17.74 7.45 9.17
N TRP A 289 -18.62 8.44 8.96
CA TRP A 289 -19.74 8.32 8.02
C TRP A 289 -19.29 7.97 6.60
N PHE A 290 -18.27 8.68 6.08
CA PHE A 290 -17.73 8.41 4.76
C PHE A 290 -17.22 6.97 4.62
N TYR A 291 -16.43 6.47 5.58
CA TYR A 291 -15.91 5.10 5.54
C TYR A 291 -17.00 4.04 5.65
N VAL A 292 -17.95 4.20 6.59
CA VAL A 292 -19.07 3.27 6.75
C VAL A 292 -19.93 3.24 5.50
N LEU A 293 -20.38 4.39 5.00
CA LEU A 293 -21.23 4.46 3.81
C LEU A 293 -20.51 3.92 2.57
N LYS A 294 -19.21 4.19 2.43
CA LYS A 294 -18.39 3.61 1.37
C LYS A 294 -18.35 2.09 1.45
N GLU A 295 -18.22 1.49 2.63
CA GLU A 295 -18.18 0.02 2.77
C GLU A 295 -19.57 -0.64 2.71
N VAL A 296 -20.63 0.13 2.98
CA VAL A 296 -22.01 -0.29 2.68
C VAL A 296 -22.24 -0.33 1.18
N ALA A 297 -21.94 0.75 0.46
CA ALA A 297 -22.13 0.84 -0.99
C ALA A 297 -21.13 -0.03 -1.77
N GLY A 298 -19.86 0.02 -1.39
CA GLY A 298 -18.73 -0.70 -1.98
C GLY A 298 -18.73 -2.21 -1.71
N SER A 299 -19.66 -2.72 -0.90
CA SER A 299 -19.98 -4.15 -0.88
C SER A 299 -20.43 -4.69 -2.25
N SER A 300 -20.74 -3.79 -3.19
CA SER A 300 -21.01 -4.08 -4.61
C SER A 300 -19.76 -4.15 -5.50
N GLU A 301 -18.57 -3.73 -5.06
CA GLU A 301 -17.32 -3.81 -5.85
C GLU A 301 -17.06 -5.21 -6.45
N PRO A 302 -17.30 -6.33 -5.76
CA PRO A 302 -17.14 -7.65 -6.37
C PRO A 302 -17.98 -7.81 -7.65
N TYR A 303 -19.19 -7.23 -7.71
CA TYR A 303 -20.08 -7.32 -8.87
C TYR A 303 -19.72 -6.31 -9.98
N ALA A 304 -19.03 -5.21 -9.63
CA ALA A 304 -18.63 -4.19 -10.60
C ALA A 304 -17.40 -4.61 -11.43
N VAL A 305 -16.55 -5.49 -10.91
CA VAL A 305 -15.31 -5.92 -11.60
C VAL A 305 -15.51 -7.21 -12.41
N ASP A 306 -16.65 -7.90 -12.26
CA ASP A 306 -17.03 -9.08 -13.04
C ASP A 306 -17.73 -8.75 -14.37
N LEU A 307 -17.73 -7.50 -14.79
CA LEU A 307 -18.39 -7.07 -16.03
C LEU A 307 -17.42 -6.26 -16.89
N THR A 308 -16.43 -6.94 -17.47
CA THR A 308 -16.00 -6.69 -18.84
C THR A 308 -15.28 -7.95 -19.34
N HIS A 309 -15.94 -8.65 -20.25
CA HIS A 309 -15.33 -9.65 -21.13
C HIS A 309 -14.42 -8.95 -22.16
#